data_AF-A0A369L5V3-F1
#
_entry.id   AF-A0A369L5V3-F1
#
_cell.length_a   1.000
_cell.length_b   1.000
_cell.length_c   1.000
_cell.angle_alpha   90.00
_cell.angle_beta   90.00
_cell.angle_gamma   90.00
#
_symmetry.space_group_name_H-M   'P 1'
#
loop_
_entity.id
_entity.type
_entity.pdbx_description
1 polymer ?
#
loop_
_entity_poly.entity_id
_entity_poly.type
_entity_poly.pdbx_seq_one_letter_code
_entity_poly.pdbx_strand_id
1 'polypeptide(L)'
;MLCSDLLWDAQSVSRKQVPTLQDVFLCCDRETLLSVVEQGYARRLPGWGQATPQQRRVARKRMGRALEAMLDCAVKRKSGKALCIFPEERFVVHARRGQACIERLVQARVADLSAGAVRQGVAEGACLFGCAPWSQVLSYRVWLEGPWDCCERYMVLASAFWHLTHQAPVSRQGESSFGAFNASSESAPSKTGAQSLPRCDCSFASCEGALPPADSVGRLAAVRAASMGLYVPDALEEACQERLIARVDKLNQVCEGDFLNRVENLMGRLQAA
;
A
#
# COMPACT_ATOMS: atom_id res chain seq x y z
N MET A 1 -2.35 5.82 35.49
CA MET A 1 -3.81 5.52 35.41
C MET A 1 -3.95 4.02 35.51
N LEU A 2 -4.66 3.55 36.53
CA LEU A 2 -5.03 2.14 36.65
C LEU A 2 -6.05 1.83 35.54
N CYS A 3 -5.76 0.82 34.73
CA CYS A 3 -6.57 0.33 33.60
C CYS A 3 -7.86 -0.34 34.10
N SER A 4 -8.77 0.44 34.67
CA SER A 4 -10.13 -0.01 34.96
C SER A 4 -11.01 0.54 33.84
N ASP A 5 -11.47 -0.37 32.98
CA ASP A 5 -12.35 -0.17 31.83
C ASP A 5 -11.67 0.49 30.63
N LEU A 6 -10.87 -0.29 29.89
CA LEU A 6 -10.59 0.06 28.50
C LEU A 6 -11.94 0.22 27.80
N LEU A 7 -12.12 1.31 27.04
CA LEU A 7 -13.29 1.55 26.18
C LEU A 7 -13.72 0.30 25.38
N TRP A 8 -12.73 -0.55 25.06
CA TRP A 8 -12.84 -1.77 24.29
C TRP A 8 -13.51 -2.93 25.04
N ASP A 9 -13.50 -2.94 26.37
CA ASP A 9 -14.08 -4.01 27.18
C ASP A 9 -15.57 -3.76 27.53
N ALA A 10 -16.09 -2.58 27.16
CA ALA A 10 -17.45 -2.18 27.48
C ALA A 10 -18.50 -2.92 26.61
N GLN A 11 -19.54 -3.46 27.26
CA GLN A 11 -20.65 -4.15 26.58
C GLN A 11 -21.54 -3.19 25.77
N SER A 12 -21.61 -1.92 26.17
CA SER A 12 -22.28 -0.86 25.43
C SER A 12 -21.37 0.36 25.39
N VAL A 13 -21.34 1.02 24.23
CA VAL A 13 -20.50 2.21 24.01
C VAL A 13 -21.32 3.25 23.30
N SER A 14 -21.37 4.47 23.83
CA SER A 14 -21.97 5.59 23.11
C SER A 14 -21.04 6.07 22.00
N ARG A 15 -21.61 6.51 20.88
CA ARG A 15 -20.82 7.08 19.76
C ARG A 15 -19.93 8.27 20.16
N LYS A 16 -20.24 8.96 21.27
CA LYS A 16 -19.45 10.09 21.77
C LYS A 16 -18.16 9.64 22.46
N GLN A 17 -18.15 8.42 23.02
CA GLN A 17 -16.98 7.85 23.70
C GLN A 17 -15.94 7.30 22.72
N VAL A 18 -16.34 6.88 21.52
CA VAL A 18 -15.40 6.44 20.48
C VAL A 18 -14.57 7.65 20.02
N PRO A 19 -13.23 7.63 20.12
CA PRO A 19 -12.41 8.77 19.74
C PRO A 19 -12.47 9.06 18.24
N THR A 20 -12.30 10.32 17.86
CA THR A 20 -12.09 10.68 16.45
C THR A 20 -10.64 10.47 16.03
N LEU A 21 -10.37 10.44 14.73
CA LEU A 21 -9.01 10.33 14.22
C LEU A 21 -8.12 11.50 14.70
N GLN A 22 -8.68 12.70 14.80
CA GLN A 22 -7.96 13.84 15.41
C GLN A 22 -7.62 13.59 16.88
N ASP A 23 -8.57 13.06 17.67
CA ASP A 23 -8.33 12.75 19.08
C ASP A 23 -7.23 11.67 19.23
N VAL A 24 -7.19 10.69 18.34
CA VAL A 24 -6.15 9.65 18.35
C VAL A 24 -4.79 10.20 17.93
N PHE A 25 -4.71 11.04 16.90
CA PHE A 25 -3.46 11.70 16.53
C PHE A 25 -2.92 12.64 17.61
N LEU A 26 -3.80 13.30 18.37
CA LEU A 26 -3.40 14.13 19.50
C LEU A 26 -2.71 13.31 20.60
N CYS A 27 -3.18 12.08 20.85
CA CYS A 27 -2.70 11.23 21.93
C CYS A 27 -1.54 10.30 21.54
N CYS A 28 -1.30 10.09 20.24
CA CYS A 28 -0.26 9.18 19.78
C CYS A 28 1.16 9.76 19.96
N ASP A 29 2.15 8.87 20.13
CA ASP A 29 3.55 9.26 20.09
C ASP A 29 3.94 9.62 18.65
N ARG A 30 4.24 10.92 18.44
CA ARG A 30 4.49 11.49 17.12
C ARG A 30 5.70 10.85 16.44
N GLU A 31 6.78 10.63 17.19
CA GLU A 31 8.01 10.05 16.62
C GLU A 31 7.83 8.59 16.22
N THR A 32 7.08 7.82 17.00
CA THR A 32 6.71 6.44 16.66
C THR A 32 5.84 6.43 15.41
N LEU A 33 4.77 7.23 15.36
CA LEU A 33 3.91 7.33 14.19
C LEU A 33 4.71 7.65 12.91
N LEU A 34 5.53 8.71 12.93
CA LEU A 34 6.34 9.10 11.78
C LEU A 34 7.35 8.02 11.38
N SER A 35 7.93 7.31 12.35
CA SER A 35 8.83 6.19 12.08
C SER A 35 8.10 5.03 11.40
N VAL A 36 6.89 4.68 11.83
CA VAL A 36 6.08 3.64 11.18
C VAL A 36 5.68 4.07 9.76
N VAL A 37 5.31 5.33 9.56
CA VAL A 37 5.02 5.88 8.21
C VAL A 37 6.24 5.76 7.29
N GLU A 38 7.42 6.13 7.77
CA GLU A 38 8.65 6.01 6.99
C GLU A 38 8.96 4.57 6.62
N GLN A 39 8.85 3.65 7.57
CA GLN A 39 9.20 2.25 7.39
C GLN A 39 8.20 1.49 6.52
N GLY A 40 6.91 1.74 6.72
CA GLY A 40 5.82 1.04 6.03
C GLY A 40 5.51 1.63 4.64
N TYR A 41 5.61 2.94 4.49
CA TYR A 41 5.12 3.63 3.28
C TYR A 41 6.20 4.39 2.53
N ALA A 42 6.95 5.28 3.20
CA ALA A 42 7.93 6.12 2.50
C ALA A 42 9.05 5.27 1.85
N ARG A 43 9.48 4.18 2.50
CA ARG A 43 10.45 3.22 1.94
C ARG A 43 10.01 2.59 0.61
N ARG A 44 8.72 2.55 0.34
CA ARG A 44 8.16 2.00 -0.91
C ARG A 44 8.13 3.03 -2.03
N LEU A 45 8.36 4.32 -1.74
CA LEU A 45 8.43 5.35 -2.77
C LEU A 45 9.68 5.16 -3.66
N PRO A 46 9.54 5.35 -4.98
CA PRO A 46 10.69 5.38 -5.89
C PRO A 46 11.74 6.39 -5.41
N GLY A 47 13.01 5.98 -5.43
CA GLY A 47 14.13 6.84 -5.03
C GLY A 47 14.36 6.97 -3.51
N TRP A 48 13.45 6.52 -2.64
CA TRP A 48 13.67 6.60 -1.19
C TRP A 48 14.90 5.82 -0.71
N GLY A 49 15.14 4.66 -1.32
CA GLY A 49 16.33 3.84 -1.05
C GLY A 49 17.65 4.58 -1.31
N GLN A 50 17.65 5.49 -2.30
CA GLN A 50 18.81 6.31 -2.69
C GLN A 50 18.82 7.70 -2.02
N ALA A 51 17.75 8.05 -1.31
CA ALA A 51 17.62 9.36 -0.67
C ALA A 51 18.66 9.55 0.44
N THR A 52 19.34 10.69 0.41
CA THR A 52 20.33 11.10 1.41
C THR A 52 19.69 11.26 2.80
N PRO A 53 20.48 11.18 3.90
CA PRO A 53 19.97 11.44 5.25
C PRO A 53 19.29 12.81 5.38
N GLN A 54 19.79 13.83 4.68
CA GLN A 54 19.20 15.16 4.66
C GLN A 54 17.82 15.16 3.98
N GLN A 55 17.67 14.51 2.83
CA GLN A 55 16.37 14.38 2.14
C GLN A 55 15.34 13.65 3.01
N ARG A 56 15.75 12.56 3.68
CA ARG A 56 14.88 11.84 4.62
C ARG A 56 14.46 12.72 5.80
N ARG A 57 15.39 13.50 6.38
CA ARG A 57 15.10 14.45 7.46
C ARG A 57 14.12 15.55 7.00
N VAL A 58 14.25 16.05 5.77
CA VAL A 58 13.33 17.05 5.20
C VAL A 58 11.94 16.44 5.01
N ALA A 59 11.85 15.22 4.47
CA ALA A 59 10.58 14.51 4.33
C ALA A 59 9.90 14.28 5.69
N ARG A 60 10.67 13.84 6.71
CA ARG A 60 10.17 13.69 8.08
C ARG A 60 9.62 15.00 8.65
N LYS A 61 10.35 16.11 8.47
CA LYS A 61 9.88 17.45 8.88
C LYS A 61 8.58 17.84 8.18
N ARG A 62 8.41 17.51 6.89
CA ARG A 62 7.16 17.76 6.15
C ARG A 62 5.99 16.94 6.71
N MET A 63 6.22 15.67 7.00
CA MET A 63 5.20 14.82 7.65
C MET A 63 4.82 15.36 9.03
N GLY A 64 5.79 15.75 9.86
CA GLY A 64 5.52 16.38 11.16
C GLY A 64 4.69 17.66 11.03
N ARG A 65 5.01 18.55 10.08
CA ARG A 65 4.20 19.75 9.81
C ARG A 65 2.79 19.43 9.33
N ALA A 66 2.62 18.40 8.51
CA ALA A 66 1.30 17.95 8.08
C ALA A 66 0.48 17.44 9.27
N LEU A 67 1.11 16.69 10.19
CA LEU A 67 0.46 16.23 11.41
C LEU A 67 0.01 17.41 12.29
N GLU A 68 0.87 18.41 12.53
CA GLU A 68 0.46 19.61 13.27
C GLU A 68 -0.71 20.33 12.59
N ALA A 69 -0.66 20.51 11.27
CA ALA A 69 -1.74 21.14 10.52
C ALA A 69 -3.06 20.35 10.57
N MET A 70 -3.01 19.01 10.67
CA MET A 70 -4.18 18.18 10.93
C MET A 70 -4.72 18.38 12.36
N LEU A 71 -3.85 18.51 13.35
CA LEU A 71 -4.25 18.76 14.73
C LEU A 71 -4.87 20.15 14.90
N ASP A 72 -4.41 21.15 14.15
CA ASP A 72 -4.97 22.51 14.13
C ASP A 72 -6.24 22.63 13.26
N CYS A 73 -6.59 21.59 12.49
CA CYS A 73 -7.73 21.63 11.59
C CYS A 73 -9.06 21.74 12.36
N ALA A 74 -9.92 22.65 11.93
CA ALA A 74 -11.26 22.78 12.50
C ALA A 74 -12.15 21.60 12.05
N VAL A 75 -12.36 20.63 12.94
CA VAL A 75 -13.10 19.40 12.64
C VAL A 75 -14.58 19.54 12.99
N LYS A 76 -15.44 19.32 11.98
CA LYS A 76 -16.90 19.26 12.19
C LYS A 76 -17.28 17.87 12.72
N ARG A 77 -17.12 17.60 14.02
CA ARG A 77 -17.35 16.26 14.63
C ARG A 77 -18.67 15.53 14.25
N LYS A 78 -19.70 16.26 13.80
CA LYS A 78 -20.95 15.66 13.31
C LYS A 78 -20.83 15.02 11.92
N SER A 79 -19.94 15.50 11.05
CA SER A 79 -19.80 15.01 9.66
C SER A 79 -19.30 13.56 9.57
N GLY A 80 -18.48 13.13 10.54
CA GLY A 80 -17.91 11.77 10.58
C GLY A 80 -18.66 10.81 11.50
N LYS A 81 -19.83 11.20 12.04
CA LYS A 81 -20.52 10.41 13.09
C LYS A 81 -20.92 8.99 12.65
N ALA A 82 -21.10 8.78 11.36
CA ALA A 82 -21.44 7.47 10.80
C ALA A 82 -20.19 6.67 10.38
N LEU A 83 -19.05 7.31 10.15
CA LEU A 83 -17.87 6.66 9.60
C LEU A 83 -16.88 6.28 10.70
N CYS A 84 -16.34 5.07 10.62
CA CYS A 84 -15.39 4.56 11.58
C CYS A 84 -14.22 3.85 10.88
N ILE A 85 -13.02 4.06 11.41
CA ILE A 85 -11.77 3.47 10.95
C ILE A 85 -11.51 2.23 11.79
N PHE A 86 -11.26 1.12 11.11
CA PHE A 86 -10.92 -0.17 11.70
C PHE A 86 -9.57 -0.67 11.17
N PRO A 87 -8.88 -1.52 11.96
CA PRO A 87 -7.79 -2.34 11.48
C PRO A 87 -8.29 -3.35 10.43
N GLU A 88 -7.65 -3.31 9.27
CA GLU A 88 -7.79 -4.29 8.20
C GLU A 88 -6.48 -5.05 8.05
N GLU A 89 -6.56 -6.37 8.11
CA GLU A 89 -5.46 -7.26 7.80
C GLU A 89 -5.62 -7.77 6.36
N ARG A 90 -4.53 -7.73 5.57
CA ARG A 90 -4.50 -8.25 4.21
C ARG A 90 -3.16 -8.90 3.92
N PHE A 91 -3.15 -9.85 3.01
CA PHE A 91 -1.96 -10.50 2.50
C PHE A 91 -1.77 -10.13 1.04
N VAL A 92 -0.51 -9.83 0.67
CA VAL A 92 -0.12 -9.48 -0.70
C VAL A 92 1.01 -10.39 -1.14
N VAL A 93 0.91 -10.93 -2.35
CA VAL A 93 2.00 -11.67 -2.99
C VAL A 93 2.91 -10.70 -3.71
N HIS A 94 4.21 -10.71 -3.38
CA HIS A 94 5.24 -10.07 -4.17
C HIS A 94 5.96 -11.13 -4.99
N ALA A 95 5.82 -11.07 -6.32
CA ALA A 95 6.60 -11.88 -7.24
C ALA A 95 7.74 -11.03 -7.82
N ARG A 96 8.99 -11.39 -7.51
CA ARG A 96 10.18 -10.74 -8.10
C ARG A 96 11.19 -11.81 -8.50
N ARG A 97 11.49 -11.90 -9.81
CA ARG A 97 12.61 -12.66 -10.40
C ARG A 97 12.94 -13.99 -9.67
N GLY A 98 12.02 -14.95 -9.73
CA GLY A 98 12.23 -16.30 -9.15
C GLY A 98 11.96 -16.42 -7.64
N GLN A 99 11.56 -15.34 -6.96
CA GLN A 99 11.14 -15.39 -5.56
C GLN A 99 9.73 -14.82 -5.40
N ALA A 100 8.84 -15.63 -4.82
CA ALA A 100 7.52 -15.20 -4.39
C ALA A 100 7.50 -15.15 -2.87
N CYS A 101 7.13 -14.00 -2.30
CA CYS A 101 6.91 -13.87 -0.87
C CYS A 101 5.51 -13.33 -0.58
N ILE A 102 4.96 -13.73 0.56
CA ILE A 102 3.69 -13.22 1.08
C ILE A 102 4.02 -12.18 2.14
N GLU A 103 3.54 -10.96 1.96
CA GLU A 103 3.61 -9.90 2.95
C GLU A 103 2.25 -9.77 3.65
N ARG A 104 2.27 -9.75 4.98
CA ARG A 104 1.12 -9.37 5.80
C ARG A 104 1.10 -7.85 5.97
N LEU A 105 -0.04 -7.24 5.69
CA LEU A 105 -0.30 -5.81 5.84
C LEU A 105 -1.39 -5.60 6.86
N VAL A 106 -1.18 -4.63 7.75
CA VAL A 106 -2.21 -4.11 8.66
C VAL A 106 -2.40 -2.64 8.34
N GLN A 107 -3.60 -2.25 7.95
CA GLN A 107 -3.88 -0.91 7.46
C GLN A 107 -5.23 -0.38 7.93
N ALA A 108 -5.46 0.91 7.72
CA ALA A 108 -6.73 1.54 8.05
C ALA A 108 -7.76 1.33 6.94
N ARG A 109 -8.95 0.86 7.32
CA ARG A 109 -10.12 0.80 6.44
C ARG A 109 -11.29 1.53 7.08
N VAL A 110 -12.01 2.30 6.27
CA VAL A 110 -13.22 3.02 6.69
C VAL A 110 -14.44 2.13 6.45
N ALA A 111 -15.32 2.06 7.43
CA ALA A 111 -16.64 1.47 7.33
C ALA A 111 -17.72 2.50 7.70
N ASP A 112 -18.88 2.41 7.06
CA ASP A 112 -20.07 3.16 7.43
C ASP A 112 -20.91 2.36 8.43
N LEU A 113 -21.16 2.96 9.59
CA LEU A 113 -21.98 2.45 10.69
C LEU A 113 -23.42 2.98 10.63
N SER A 114 -23.84 3.57 9.50
CA SER A 114 -25.24 3.85 9.22
C SER A 114 -26.02 2.54 9.10
N ALA A 115 -27.29 2.55 9.53
CA ALA A 115 -28.09 1.34 9.62
C ALA A 115 -28.32 0.74 8.21
N GLY A 116 -27.86 -0.49 7.97
CA GLY A 116 -28.20 -1.28 6.78
C GLY A 116 -27.10 -1.47 5.74
N ALA A 117 -25.93 -0.84 5.85
CA ALA A 117 -24.92 -0.86 4.79
C ALA A 117 -23.80 -1.92 4.92
N VAL A 118 -23.75 -2.70 6.01
CA VAL A 118 -22.65 -3.67 6.25
C VAL A 118 -22.52 -4.72 5.13
N ARG A 119 -23.59 -4.95 4.35
CA ARG A 119 -23.63 -5.93 3.25
C ARG A 119 -23.65 -5.34 1.84
N GLN A 120 -23.64 -4.02 1.67
CA GLN A 120 -23.68 -3.39 0.34
C GLN A 120 -22.49 -2.43 0.18
N GLY A 121 -21.45 -2.87 -0.53
CA GLY A 121 -20.41 -1.96 -1.00
C GLY A 121 -18.97 -2.48 -1.01
N VAL A 122 -18.73 -3.78 -1.26
CA VAL A 122 -17.40 -4.22 -1.74
C VAL A 122 -17.16 -3.76 -3.20
N ALA A 123 -18.18 -3.20 -3.86
CA ALA A 123 -18.06 -2.54 -5.15
C ALA A 123 -18.61 -1.10 -5.06
N GLU A 124 -17.85 -0.14 -5.60
CA GLU A 124 -18.26 1.23 -6.00
C GLU A 124 -18.37 2.39 -4.98
N GLY A 125 -18.11 2.20 -3.69
CA GLY A 125 -18.29 3.30 -2.72
C GLY A 125 -17.25 3.40 -1.61
N ALA A 126 -16.01 2.95 -1.82
CA ALA A 126 -14.96 3.08 -0.81
C ALA A 126 -14.83 4.56 -0.40
N CYS A 127 -15.26 4.90 0.82
CA CYS A 127 -14.93 6.18 1.46
C CYS A 127 -13.43 6.21 1.73
N LEU A 128 -12.65 6.41 0.66
CA LEU A 128 -11.21 6.46 0.69
C LEU A 128 -10.79 7.73 1.41
N PHE A 129 -9.83 7.60 2.32
CA PHE A 129 -9.15 8.70 3.00
C PHE A 129 -8.73 9.83 2.04
N GLY A 130 -8.36 9.54 0.79
CA GLY A 130 -7.85 10.51 -0.17
C GLY A 130 -8.88 11.36 -0.93
N CYS A 131 -10.18 11.10 -0.81
CA CYS A 131 -11.21 11.84 -1.58
C CYS A 131 -11.92 12.92 -0.76
N ALA A 132 -11.76 12.93 0.57
CA ALA A 132 -12.44 13.84 1.48
C ALA A 132 -11.46 14.83 2.13
N PRO A 133 -11.89 16.07 2.43
CA PRO A 133 -11.03 17.05 3.08
C PRO A 133 -10.66 16.61 4.49
N TRP A 134 -9.50 17.03 4.99
CA TRP A 134 -9.05 16.72 6.35
C TRP A 134 -10.09 17.08 7.41
N SER A 135 -10.77 18.23 7.27
CA SER A 135 -11.83 18.68 8.20
C SER A 135 -12.99 17.70 8.36
N GLN A 136 -13.20 16.82 7.37
CA GLN A 136 -14.15 15.73 7.41
C GLN A 136 -13.50 14.43 7.88
N VAL A 137 -12.40 13.98 7.28
CA VAL A 137 -11.79 12.67 7.60
C VAL A 137 -11.30 12.60 9.04
N LEU A 138 -10.76 13.70 9.57
CA LEU A 138 -10.35 13.79 10.96
C LEU A 138 -11.51 13.67 11.96
N SER A 139 -12.76 13.83 11.50
CA SER A 139 -13.97 13.60 12.32
C SER A 139 -14.40 12.13 12.38
N TYR A 140 -13.80 11.24 11.58
CA TYR A 140 -14.16 9.83 11.57
C TYR A 140 -13.79 9.20 12.90
N ARG A 141 -14.63 8.28 13.36
CA ARG A 141 -14.39 7.52 14.58
C ARG A 141 -13.27 6.50 14.36
N VAL A 142 -12.57 6.10 15.41
CA VAL A 142 -11.52 5.09 15.34
C VAL A 142 -11.81 3.99 16.33
N TRP A 143 -11.90 2.75 15.82
CA TRP A 143 -12.10 1.57 16.62
C TRP A 143 -10.95 0.59 16.41
N LEU A 144 -10.02 0.54 17.37
CA LEU A 144 -8.81 -0.29 17.31
C LEU A 144 -8.89 -1.53 18.22
N GLU A 145 -10.09 -1.92 18.65
CA GLU A 145 -10.29 -3.18 19.39
C GLU A 145 -9.88 -4.38 18.54
N GLY A 146 -9.36 -5.40 19.21
CA GLY A 146 -9.04 -6.69 18.64
C GLY A 146 -7.71 -7.21 19.17
N PRO A 147 -7.16 -8.26 18.55
CA PRO A 147 -5.90 -8.89 18.97
C PRO A 147 -4.67 -8.04 18.63
N TRP A 148 -4.84 -6.77 18.25
CA TRP A 148 -3.78 -5.91 17.75
C TRP A 148 -2.84 -5.45 18.85
N ASP A 149 -1.55 -5.68 18.65
CA ASP A 149 -0.52 -5.14 19.51
C ASP A 149 -0.34 -3.62 19.31
N CYS A 150 0.57 -3.01 20.08
CA CYS A 150 0.84 -1.58 19.98
C CYS A 150 1.39 -1.20 18.58
N CYS A 151 2.29 -2.01 18.02
CA CYS A 151 2.91 -1.76 16.72
C CYS A 151 1.84 -1.77 15.61
N GLU A 152 0.96 -2.75 15.62
CA GLU A 152 -0.13 -2.90 14.66
C GLU A 152 -1.12 -1.74 14.71
N ARG A 153 -1.44 -1.24 15.91
CA ARG A 153 -2.24 -0.03 16.05
C ARG A 153 -1.55 1.18 15.42
N TYR A 154 -0.24 1.34 15.61
CA TYR A 154 0.51 2.37 14.91
C TYR A 154 0.57 2.15 13.39
N MET A 155 0.58 0.91 12.88
CA MET A 155 0.49 0.64 11.44
C MET A 155 -0.83 1.12 10.85
N VAL A 156 -1.95 0.91 11.56
CA VAL A 156 -3.27 1.44 11.17
C VAL A 156 -3.25 2.97 11.13
N LEU A 157 -2.74 3.61 12.17
CA LEU A 157 -2.66 5.08 12.21
C LEU A 157 -1.71 5.66 11.15
N ALA A 158 -0.58 5.02 10.93
CA ALA A 158 0.37 5.37 9.88
C ALA A 158 -0.26 5.23 8.49
N SER A 159 -1.05 4.18 8.27
CA SER A 159 -1.86 4.02 7.06
C SER A 159 -2.80 5.20 6.87
N ALA A 160 -3.64 5.52 7.85
CA ALA A 160 -4.60 6.63 7.75
C ALA A 160 -3.87 7.97 7.46
N PHE A 161 -2.81 8.26 8.21
CA PHE A 161 -1.99 9.45 8.01
C PHE A 161 -1.37 9.51 6.60
N TRP A 162 -0.81 8.40 6.13
CA TRP A 162 -0.21 8.31 4.80
C TRP A 162 -1.24 8.58 3.71
N HIS A 163 -2.43 7.97 3.80
CA HIS A 163 -3.48 8.17 2.82
C HIS A 163 -3.94 9.63 2.76
N LEU A 164 -4.03 10.30 3.92
CA LEU A 164 -4.41 11.72 4.01
C LEU A 164 -3.37 12.69 3.46
N THR A 165 -2.11 12.29 3.40
CA THR A 165 -0.99 13.16 3.00
C THR A 165 -0.46 12.90 1.60
N HIS A 166 -0.66 11.68 1.07
CA HIS A 166 -0.02 11.22 -0.17
C HIS A 166 -1.00 10.67 -1.22
N GLN A 167 -2.31 10.61 -0.96
CA GLN A 167 -3.28 10.37 -2.03
C GLN A 167 -3.58 11.69 -2.74
N ALA A 168 -3.10 11.83 -3.98
CA ALA A 168 -3.63 12.82 -4.90
C ALA A 168 -5.11 12.48 -5.18
N PRO A 169 -6.00 13.47 -5.33
CA PRO A 169 -7.35 13.20 -5.82
C PRO A 169 -7.22 12.48 -7.17
N VAL A 170 -7.93 11.37 -7.35
CA VAL A 170 -8.08 10.71 -8.64
C VAL A 170 -8.84 11.67 -9.55
N SER A 171 -8.13 12.57 -10.22
CA SER A 171 -8.67 13.29 -11.36
C SER A 171 -8.91 12.27 -12.45
N ARG A 172 -10.20 12.05 -12.74
CA ARG A 172 -10.63 11.45 -13.99
C ARG A 172 -9.91 12.15 -15.15
N GLN A 173 -9.45 11.32 -16.09
CA GLN A 173 -9.23 11.62 -17.49
C GLN A 173 -7.81 12.08 -17.88
N GLY A 174 -7.23 11.30 -18.81
CA GLY A 174 -6.22 11.78 -19.74
C GLY A 174 -4.84 11.20 -19.50
N GLU A 175 -4.44 10.36 -20.43
CA GLU A 175 -3.07 9.96 -20.73
C GLU A 175 -2.00 11.02 -20.43
N SER A 176 -0.81 10.53 -20.09
CA SER A 176 0.49 11.18 -20.31
C SER A 176 1.16 11.87 -19.11
N SER A 177 2.43 11.46 -18.95
CA SER A 177 3.53 12.14 -18.29
C SER A 177 3.67 12.01 -16.78
N PHE A 178 4.43 10.98 -16.39
CA PHE A 178 5.46 11.02 -15.34
C PHE A 178 5.96 12.45 -15.04
N GLY A 179 5.68 12.95 -13.84
CA GLY A 179 6.23 14.18 -13.30
C GLY A 179 7.45 13.89 -12.43
N ALA A 180 8.63 13.94 -13.06
CA ALA A 180 9.93 13.78 -12.45
C ALA A 180 10.26 14.89 -11.42
N PHE A 181 11.19 14.57 -10.52
CA PHE A 181 11.98 15.54 -9.78
C PHE A 181 12.71 16.46 -10.77
N ASN A 182 12.24 17.70 -10.93
CA ASN A 182 12.94 18.69 -11.74
C ASN A 182 14.17 19.21 -11.00
N ALA A 183 15.35 18.85 -11.50
CA ALA A 183 16.57 19.63 -11.36
C ALA A 183 16.89 20.19 -12.75
N SER A 184 16.73 21.51 -12.90
CA SER A 184 17.06 22.26 -14.10
C SER A 184 18.57 22.22 -14.37
N SER A 185 18.96 21.95 -15.61
CA SER A 185 20.18 22.52 -16.20
C SER A 185 20.07 22.53 -17.71
N GLU A 186 20.00 23.73 -18.28
CA GLU A 186 20.12 23.99 -19.72
C GLU A 186 21.58 23.86 -20.15
N SER A 187 21.83 23.19 -21.29
CA SER A 187 22.51 23.80 -22.46
C SER A 187 22.80 22.78 -23.58
N ALA A 188 22.00 22.93 -24.65
CA ALA A 188 22.31 22.94 -26.10
C ALA A 188 23.23 21.90 -26.82
N PRO A 189 23.02 21.70 -28.14
CA PRO A 189 23.26 20.42 -28.82
C PRO A 189 24.40 20.42 -29.85
N SER A 190 24.96 19.25 -30.17
CA SER A 190 25.87 19.06 -31.32
C SER A 190 25.58 17.80 -32.13
N LYS A 191 25.00 18.06 -33.32
CA LYS A 191 25.09 17.42 -34.64
C LYS A 191 25.95 16.15 -34.86
N THR A 192 25.30 15.19 -35.53
CA THR A 192 25.70 14.47 -36.77
C THR A 192 26.98 13.62 -36.79
N GLY A 193 26.83 12.32 -37.09
CA GLY A 193 27.94 11.48 -37.55
C GLY A 193 27.59 10.00 -37.63
N ALA A 194 27.01 9.57 -38.75
CA ALA A 194 26.90 8.16 -39.11
C ALA A 194 28.28 7.65 -39.55
N GLN A 195 28.73 6.49 -39.05
CA GLN A 195 29.75 5.67 -39.72
C GLN A 195 29.80 4.22 -39.20
N SER A 196 29.46 3.30 -40.11
CA SER A 196 30.01 1.95 -40.35
C SER A 196 30.19 0.94 -39.21
N LEU A 197 29.40 -0.14 -39.31
CA LEU A 197 29.68 -1.48 -38.79
C LEU A 197 30.91 -2.11 -39.48
N PRO A 198 31.76 -2.88 -38.79
CA PRO A 198 32.71 -3.76 -39.44
C PRO A 198 32.01 -5.08 -39.83
N ARG A 199 32.15 -5.45 -41.12
CA ARG A 199 31.93 -6.80 -41.64
C ARG A 199 32.92 -7.75 -40.98
N CYS A 200 32.43 -8.90 -40.51
CA CYS A 200 33.26 -10.04 -40.17
C CYS A 200 32.95 -11.15 -41.18
N ASP A 201 33.91 -11.40 -42.07
CA ASP A 201 33.95 -12.54 -42.97
C ASP A 201 34.42 -13.76 -42.18
N CYS A 202 33.57 -14.79 -42.07
CA CYS A 202 34.00 -16.14 -41.70
C CYS A 202 33.19 -17.14 -42.54
N SER A 203 33.90 -17.78 -43.46
CA SER A 203 33.42 -18.75 -44.42
C SER A 203 32.75 -19.97 -43.80
N PHE A 204 31.77 -20.46 -44.56
CA PHE A 204 31.13 -21.77 -44.46
C PHE A 204 32.19 -22.88 -44.62
N ALA A 205 32.42 -23.65 -43.56
CA ALA A 205 33.07 -24.96 -43.66
C ALA A 205 32.02 -26.03 -43.36
N SER A 206 31.78 -26.89 -44.35
CA SER A 206 30.97 -28.09 -44.21
C SER A 206 31.45 -28.95 -43.05
N CYS A 207 30.54 -29.23 -42.11
CA CYS A 207 30.59 -30.42 -41.30
C CYS A 207 29.24 -31.13 -41.46
N GLU A 208 29.19 -32.11 -42.36
CA GLU A 208 28.28 -33.23 -42.20
C GLU A 208 28.60 -33.88 -40.85
N GLY A 209 27.62 -33.90 -39.96
CA GLY A 209 27.80 -34.46 -38.63
C GLY A 209 26.51 -34.36 -37.85
N ALA A 210 25.77 -35.47 -37.87
CA ALA A 210 24.68 -35.85 -36.97
C ALA A 210 23.71 -34.73 -36.55
N LEU A 211 22.46 -34.81 -37.01
CA LEU A 211 21.33 -34.09 -36.41
C LEU A 211 21.38 -34.27 -34.89
N PRO A 212 21.61 -33.21 -34.11
CA PRO A 212 21.58 -33.35 -32.67
C PRO A 212 20.12 -33.60 -32.26
N PRO A 213 19.87 -34.37 -31.19
CA PRO A 213 18.51 -34.69 -30.77
C PRO A 213 17.69 -33.42 -30.59
N ALA A 214 16.39 -33.46 -30.88
CA ALA A 214 15.50 -32.29 -30.92
C ALA A 214 15.55 -31.41 -29.64
N ASP A 215 16.01 -31.96 -28.52
CA ASP A 215 16.26 -31.26 -27.24
C ASP A 215 17.41 -30.23 -27.30
N SER A 216 18.35 -30.36 -28.24
CA SER A 216 19.54 -29.51 -28.36
C SER A 216 19.24 -28.14 -28.98
N VAL A 217 18.32 -28.10 -29.95
CA VAL A 217 17.90 -26.87 -30.64
C VAL A 217 17.09 -25.99 -29.68
N GLY A 218 16.21 -26.61 -28.88
CA GLY A 218 15.46 -25.93 -27.81
C GLY A 218 16.39 -25.32 -26.75
N ARG A 219 17.42 -26.05 -26.33
CA ARG A 219 18.43 -25.55 -25.37
C ARG A 219 19.26 -24.39 -25.94
N LEU A 220 19.71 -24.47 -27.18
CA LEU A 220 20.46 -23.38 -27.84
C LEU A 220 19.62 -22.12 -28.07
N ALA A 221 18.34 -22.28 -28.37
CA ALA A 221 17.39 -21.18 -28.48
C ALA A 221 17.14 -20.51 -27.12
N ALA A 222 16.95 -21.31 -26.05
CA ALA A 222 16.77 -20.80 -24.68
C ALA A 222 18.01 -20.04 -24.17
N VAL A 223 19.23 -20.53 -24.45
CA VAL A 223 20.48 -19.84 -24.08
C VAL A 223 20.61 -18.50 -24.81
N ARG A 224 20.27 -18.46 -26.11
CA ARG A 224 20.26 -17.20 -26.88
C ARG A 224 19.19 -16.23 -26.39
N ALA A 225 17.99 -16.72 -26.09
CA ALA A 225 16.92 -15.91 -25.52
C ALA A 225 17.33 -15.31 -24.16
N ALA A 226 17.89 -16.11 -23.26
CA ALA A 226 18.43 -15.66 -21.97
C ALA A 226 19.54 -14.61 -22.14
N SER A 227 20.45 -14.78 -23.11
CA SER A 227 21.51 -13.79 -23.40
C SER A 227 20.97 -12.46 -23.93
N MET A 228 19.76 -12.46 -24.50
CA MET A 228 19.04 -11.27 -24.96
C MET A 228 18.03 -10.75 -23.92
N GLY A 229 18.02 -11.30 -22.70
CA GLY A 229 17.08 -10.92 -21.64
C GLY A 229 15.65 -11.43 -21.83
N LEU A 230 15.43 -12.31 -22.80
CA LEU A 230 14.15 -12.97 -23.09
C LEU A 230 14.08 -14.27 -22.29
N TYR A 231 13.75 -14.17 -21.01
CA TYR A 231 13.53 -15.33 -20.14
C TYR A 231 12.17 -15.96 -20.48
N VAL A 232 12.16 -17.26 -20.81
CA VAL A 232 10.92 -18.05 -20.84
C VAL A 232 10.62 -18.42 -19.38
N PRO A 233 9.50 -17.94 -18.79
CA PRO A 233 9.14 -18.30 -17.42
C PRO A 233 9.04 -19.82 -17.29
N ASP A 234 9.58 -20.38 -16.20
CA ASP A 234 9.44 -21.79 -15.91
C ASP A 234 7.95 -22.06 -15.60
N ALA A 235 7.31 -22.97 -16.35
CA ALA A 235 5.90 -23.33 -16.13
C ALA A 235 5.64 -23.81 -14.68
N LEU A 236 6.67 -24.34 -14.01
CA LEU A 236 6.60 -24.69 -12.59
C LEU A 236 6.58 -23.44 -11.69
N GLU A 237 7.34 -22.39 -12.03
CA GLU A 237 7.34 -21.11 -11.31
C GLU A 237 5.97 -20.41 -11.45
N GLU A 238 5.38 -20.43 -12.65
CA GLU A 238 4.04 -19.87 -12.90
C GLU A 238 2.98 -20.62 -12.09
N ALA A 239 2.96 -21.96 -12.13
CA ALA A 239 2.02 -22.77 -11.36
C ALA A 239 2.20 -22.59 -9.83
N CYS A 240 3.44 -22.39 -9.36
CA CYS A 240 3.72 -22.06 -7.97
C CYS A 240 3.18 -20.67 -7.59
N GLN A 241 3.35 -19.67 -8.45
CA GLN A 241 2.84 -18.32 -8.24
C GLN A 241 1.30 -18.30 -8.19
N GLU A 242 0.62 -19.00 -9.10
CA GLU A 242 -0.84 -19.12 -9.11
C GLU A 242 -1.36 -19.77 -7.82
N ARG A 243 -0.71 -20.84 -7.35
CA ARG A 243 -1.06 -21.48 -6.07
C ARG A 243 -0.89 -20.55 -4.88
N LEU A 244 0.16 -19.72 -4.89
CA LEU A 244 0.38 -18.71 -3.84
C LEU A 244 -0.69 -17.63 -3.85
N ILE A 245 -1.06 -17.12 -5.03
CA ILE A 245 -2.15 -16.16 -5.20
C ILE A 245 -3.46 -16.74 -4.67
N ALA A 246 -3.82 -17.95 -5.10
CA ALA A 246 -5.04 -18.62 -4.65
C ALA A 246 -5.06 -18.87 -3.13
N ARG A 247 -3.89 -19.09 -2.51
CA ARG A 247 -3.78 -19.22 -1.05
C ARG A 247 -3.92 -17.89 -0.34
N VAL A 248 -3.33 -16.82 -0.88
CA VAL A 248 -3.49 -15.46 -0.36
C VAL A 248 -4.94 -14.99 -0.47
N ASP A 249 -5.64 -15.33 -1.55
CA ASP A 249 -7.07 -15.02 -1.70
C ASP A 249 -7.90 -15.68 -0.60
N LYS A 250 -7.63 -16.95 -0.27
CA LYS A 250 -8.28 -17.65 0.85
C LYS A 250 -7.98 -16.98 2.20
N LEU A 251 -6.74 -16.55 2.44
CA LEU A 251 -6.39 -15.81 3.66
C LEU A 251 -7.16 -14.49 3.74
N ASN A 252 -7.21 -13.75 2.64
CA ASN A 252 -7.93 -12.48 2.57
C ASN A 252 -9.44 -12.64 2.77
N GLN A 253 -10.04 -13.77 2.33
CA GLN A 253 -11.45 -14.07 2.63
C GLN A 253 -11.69 -14.26 4.13
N VAL A 254 -10.78 -14.92 4.84
CA VAL A 254 -10.86 -15.06 6.31
C VAL A 254 -10.73 -13.68 6.98
N CYS A 255 -9.74 -12.88 6.57
CA CYS A 255 -9.55 -11.54 7.11
C CYS A 255 -10.74 -10.60 6.86
N GLU A 256 -11.41 -10.72 5.72
CA GLU A 256 -12.64 -9.99 5.42
C GLU A 256 -13.76 -10.37 6.39
N GLY A 257 -13.93 -11.67 6.66
CA GLY A 257 -14.88 -12.15 7.67
C GLY A 257 -14.58 -11.58 9.06
N ASP A 258 -13.31 -11.61 9.49
CA ASP A 258 -12.89 -11.04 10.77
C ASP A 258 -13.10 -9.52 10.85
N PHE A 259 -12.88 -8.81 9.74
CA PHE A 259 -13.16 -7.38 9.63
C PHE A 259 -14.65 -7.09 9.81
N LEU A 260 -15.52 -7.80 9.08
CA LEU A 260 -16.97 -7.62 9.18
C LEU A 260 -17.47 -7.94 10.58
N ASN A 261 -16.98 -9.01 11.22
CA ASN A 261 -17.31 -9.35 12.59
C ASN A 261 -16.99 -8.22 13.58
N ARG A 262 -15.84 -7.52 13.41
CA ARG A 262 -15.48 -6.36 14.25
C ARG A 262 -16.42 -5.17 14.02
N VAL A 263 -16.81 -4.91 12.77
CA VAL A 263 -17.76 -3.85 12.42
C VAL A 263 -19.13 -4.14 13.05
N GLU A 264 -19.64 -5.36 12.89
CA GLU A 264 -20.92 -5.80 13.44
C GLU A 264 -20.93 -5.75 14.97
N ASN A 265 -19.85 -6.17 15.63
CA ASN A 265 -19.71 -6.10 17.08
C ASN A 265 -19.80 -4.65 17.59
N LEU A 266 -19.05 -3.72 16.99
CA LEU A 266 -19.16 -2.31 17.37
C LEU A 266 -20.58 -1.78 17.11
N MET A 267 -21.20 -2.12 15.98
CA MET A 267 -22.58 -1.71 15.71
C MET A 267 -23.56 -2.22 16.77
N GLY A 268 -23.42 -3.47 17.21
CA GLY A 268 -24.22 -4.02 18.31
C GLY A 268 -24.03 -3.25 19.62
N ARG A 269 -22.77 -2.95 19.99
CA ARG A 269 -22.46 -2.16 21.21
C ARG A 269 -22.98 -0.72 21.15
N LEU A 270 -23.01 -0.13 19.95
CA LEU A 270 -23.57 1.21 19.72
C LEU A 270 -25.11 1.23 19.75
N GLN A 271 -25.78 0.11 19.45
CA GLN A 271 -27.24 -0.02 19.52
C GLN A 271 -27.72 -0.30 20.95
N ALA A 272 -26.86 -0.93 21.78
CA ALA A 272 -27.14 -1.21 23.18
C ALA A 272 -26.93 0.00 24.12
N ALA A 273 -26.45 1.14 23.61
CA ALA A 273 -26.10 2.35 24.36
C ALA A 273 -27.08 3.50 24.10
#